data_AF-A0A521S904-F1
#
_entry.id   AF-A0A521S904-F1
#
_cell.length_a   1.000
_cell.length_b   1.000
_cell.length_c   1.000
_cell.angle_alpha   90.00
_cell.angle_beta   90.00
_cell.angle_gamma   90.00
#
_symmetry.space_group_name_H-M   'P 1'
#
loop_
_entity.id
_entity.type
_entity.pdbx_description
1 polymer ?
#
loop_
_entity_poly.entity_id
_entity_poly.type
_entity_poly.pdbx_seq_one_letter_code
_entity_poly.pdbx_strand_id
1 'polypeptide(L)'
;MEDAMTWKKFEGNVVGTRVEGDPSVPPTRWYNHLWLLMFGWKKVAVFMAMNASAPARVGFRPFRGDAMLREEPLDRGTFRVRIGHEACTFFVVGDDGKEIPLELLKVTTRDDPGYDKVPLL
;
A
#
# COMPACT_ATOMS: atom_id res chain seq x y z
N MET A 1 -7.82 -20.60 10.60
CA MET A 1 -8.45 -19.31 10.94
C MET A 1 -8.40 -18.49 9.69
N GLU A 2 -9.57 -18.21 9.13
CA GLU A 2 -9.73 -17.40 7.92
C GLU A 2 -9.29 -15.96 8.23
N ASP A 3 -8.21 -15.49 7.61
CA ASP A 3 -7.87 -14.06 7.51
C ASP A 3 -8.89 -13.38 6.58
N ALA A 4 -10.08 -13.13 7.13
CA ALA A 4 -11.18 -12.49 6.43
C ALA A 4 -10.89 -10.98 6.25
N MET A 5 -10.51 -10.61 5.03
CA MET A 5 -10.50 -9.25 4.46
C MET A 5 -10.04 -8.10 5.39
N THR A 6 -8.72 -7.95 5.52
CA THR A 6 -8.05 -6.80 6.18
C THR A 6 -8.35 -5.43 5.52
N TRP A 7 -9.07 -5.40 4.39
CA TRP A 7 -9.29 -4.20 3.58
C TRP A 7 -10.80 -3.96 3.38
N LYS A 8 -11.27 -2.76 3.74
CA LYS A 8 -12.65 -2.32 3.53
C LYS A 8 -12.72 -1.15 2.57
N LYS A 9 -13.83 -1.03 1.84
CA LYS A 9 -14.08 0.13 0.98
C LYS A 9 -14.06 1.41 1.82
N PHE A 10 -13.43 2.45 1.29
CA PHE A 10 -13.33 3.76 1.89
C PHE A 10 -14.05 4.79 1.01
N GLU A 11 -14.99 5.51 1.61
CA GLU A 11 -15.84 6.48 0.90
C GLU A 11 -15.34 7.93 1.03
N GLY A 12 -14.29 8.16 1.82
CA GLY A 12 -13.73 9.50 1.98
C GLY A 12 -12.93 9.96 0.76
N ASN A 13 -12.80 11.28 0.63
CA ASN A 13 -11.98 11.89 -0.43
C ASN A 13 -10.52 11.97 0.02
N VAL A 14 -9.62 11.40 -0.78
CA VAL A 14 -8.17 11.41 -0.57
C VAL A 14 -7.45 11.76 -1.86
N VAL A 15 -6.38 12.54 -1.72
CA VAL A 15 -5.44 12.86 -2.80
C VAL A 15 -4.49 11.69 -2.98
N GLY A 16 -3.81 11.30 -1.90
CA GLY A 16 -2.82 10.24 -1.83
C GLY A 16 -1.55 10.52 -2.65
N THR A 17 -0.62 9.56 -2.57
CA THR A 17 0.62 9.54 -3.33
C THR A 17 0.53 8.48 -4.41
N ARG A 18 0.56 8.91 -5.67
CA ARG A 18 0.54 8.01 -6.83
C ARG A 18 1.91 7.37 -7.03
N VAL A 19 1.92 6.04 -7.16
CA VAL A 19 3.08 5.24 -7.53
C VAL A 19 2.79 4.58 -8.87
N GLU A 20 3.68 4.78 -9.83
CA GLU A 20 3.61 4.11 -11.12
C GLU A 20 3.84 2.60 -10.95
N GLY A 21 3.12 1.82 -11.75
CA GLY A 21 3.24 0.37 -11.73
C GLY A 21 4.57 -0.12 -12.30
N ASP A 22 4.90 -1.38 -12.03
CA ASP A 22 6.08 -2.06 -12.51
C ASP A 22 5.74 -2.92 -13.74
N PRO A 23 6.08 -2.48 -14.97
CA PRO A 23 5.76 -3.21 -16.19
C PRO A 23 6.47 -4.56 -16.29
N SER A 24 7.48 -4.82 -15.44
CA SER A 24 8.16 -6.12 -15.36
C SER A 24 7.36 -7.21 -14.61
N VAL A 25 6.23 -6.83 -14.01
CA VAL A 25 5.23 -7.71 -13.41
C VAL A 25 4.10 -7.92 -14.43
N PRO A 26 3.53 -9.12 -14.60
CA PRO A 26 2.37 -9.32 -15.46
C PRO A 26 1.14 -8.51 -14.98
N PRO A 27 0.28 -8.03 -15.90
CA PRO A 27 -0.99 -7.38 -15.54
C PRO A 27 -1.85 -8.25 -14.63
N THR A 28 -2.56 -7.61 -13.70
CA THR A 28 -3.42 -8.30 -12.75
C THR A 28 -4.67 -8.82 -13.44
N ARG A 29 -4.90 -10.15 -13.41
CA ARG A 29 -6.05 -10.83 -14.01
C ARG A 29 -6.59 -11.89 -13.06
N TRP A 30 -7.89 -12.16 -13.11
CA TRP A 30 -8.56 -13.11 -12.21
C TRP A 30 -7.84 -14.47 -12.08
N TYR A 31 -7.22 -14.98 -13.15
CA TYR A 31 -6.54 -16.27 -13.16
C TYR A 31 -5.10 -16.25 -12.63
N ASN A 32 -4.45 -15.09 -12.48
CA ASN A 32 -3.06 -14.99 -12.00
C ASN A 32 -2.90 -14.36 -10.61
N HIS A 33 -4.00 -14.06 -9.90
CA HIS A 33 -3.94 -13.44 -8.57
C HIS A 33 -3.06 -14.22 -7.59
N LEU A 34 -3.20 -15.55 -7.53
CA LEU A 34 -2.43 -16.37 -6.59
C LEU A 34 -0.94 -16.39 -6.94
N TRP A 35 -0.61 -16.46 -8.24
CA TRP A 35 0.78 -16.41 -8.70
C TRP A 35 1.40 -15.04 -8.41
N LEU A 36 0.65 -13.97 -8.68
CA LEU A 36 1.09 -12.61 -8.36
C LEU A 36 1.38 -12.50 -6.87
N LEU A 37 0.43 -12.89 -6.00
CA LEU A 37 0.56 -12.86 -4.55
C LEU A 37 1.87 -13.51 -4.05
N MET A 38 2.27 -14.64 -4.64
CA MET A 38 3.45 -15.38 -4.21
C MET A 38 4.77 -14.94 -4.87
N PHE A 39 4.75 -14.62 -6.17
CA PHE A 39 5.99 -14.50 -6.98
C PHE A 39 6.04 -13.28 -7.90
N GLY A 40 4.91 -12.59 -8.11
CA GLY A 40 4.84 -11.52 -9.10
C GLY A 40 5.56 -10.24 -8.69
N TRP A 41 5.58 -9.92 -7.40
CA TRP A 41 6.00 -8.61 -6.91
C TRP A 41 7.53 -8.52 -6.77
N LYS A 42 8.14 -7.69 -7.61
CA LYS A 42 9.59 -7.45 -7.63
C LYS A 42 10.00 -6.18 -6.87
N LYS A 43 9.12 -5.19 -6.86
CA LYS A 43 9.34 -3.88 -6.23
C LYS A 43 8.35 -3.60 -5.12
N VAL A 44 8.81 -2.84 -4.14
CA VAL A 44 8.01 -2.25 -3.07
C VAL A 44 8.25 -0.75 -3.01
N ALA A 45 7.22 0.01 -2.68
CA ALA A 45 7.32 1.41 -2.31
C ALA A 45 7.43 1.51 -0.79
N VAL A 46 8.39 2.28 -0.29
CA VAL A 46 8.57 2.56 1.13
C VAL A 46 8.07 3.97 1.39
N PHE A 47 7.15 4.10 2.34
CA PHE A 47 6.48 5.35 2.68
C PHE A 47 6.71 5.74 4.13
N MET A 48 6.63 7.05 4.39
CA MET A 48 6.54 7.63 5.72
C MET A 48 5.29 8.52 5.82
N ALA A 49 4.41 8.20 6.77
CA ALA A 49 3.26 9.02 7.13
C ALA A 49 3.73 10.13 8.07
N MET A 50 3.73 11.37 7.56
CA MET A 50 4.19 12.55 8.28
C MET A 50 3.28 12.86 9.46
N ASN A 51 3.84 13.01 10.66
CA ASN A 51 3.07 13.33 11.86
C ASN A 51 1.93 12.33 12.17
N ALA A 52 2.08 11.07 11.78
CA ALA A 52 1.11 10.03 12.14
C ALA A 52 1.10 9.81 13.66
N SER A 53 0.23 10.53 14.38
CA SER A 53 -0.16 10.18 15.74
C SER A 53 -1.10 8.98 15.66
N ALA A 54 -0.76 7.89 16.33
CA ALA A 54 -1.61 6.70 16.35
C ALA A 54 -2.98 7.01 16.99
N PRO A 55 -4.08 6.42 16.51
CA PRO A 55 -4.16 5.44 15.42
C PRO A 55 -4.33 6.08 14.02
N ALA A 56 -3.56 5.59 13.04
CA ALA A 56 -3.68 5.94 11.62
C ALA A 56 -3.86 4.67 10.79
N ARG A 57 -4.57 4.71 9.66
CA ARG A 57 -4.82 3.54 8.80
C ARG A 57 -4.30 3.79 7.40
N VAL A 58 -3.71 2.77 6.78
CA VAL A 58 -3.24 2.82 5.38
C VAL A 58 -4.38 2.48 4.45
N GLY A 59 -4.47 3.20 3.35
CA GLY A 59 -5.34 2.86 2.24
C GLY A 59 -4.61 2.85 0.91
N PHE A 60 -5.28 2.26 -0.08
CA PHE A 60 -4.87 2.35 -1.47
C PHE A 60 -6.09 2.52 -2.38
N ARG A 61 -5.89 3.18 -3.51
CA ARG A 61 -6.86 3.28 -4.60
C ARG A 61 -6.20 2.71 -5.86
N PRO A 62 -6.68 1.56 -6.38
CA PRO A 62 -6.15 1.00 -7.62
C PRO A 62 -6.43 1.94 -8.80
N PHE A 63 -5.71 1.75 -9.91
CA PHE A 63 -5.95 2.52 -11.14
C PHE A 63 -7.42 2.50 -11.60
N ARG A 64 -8.11 1.37 -11.37
CA ARG A 64 -9.54 1.20 -11.59
C ARG A 64 -10.15 0.52 -10.37
N GLY A 65 -11.12 1.18 -9.74
CA GLY A 65 -11.85 0.64 -8.59
C GLY A 65 -11.99 1.66 -7.46
N ASP A 66 -12.56 1.19 -6.36
CA ASP A 66 -12.79 2.00 -5.17
C ASP A 66 -11.53 2.12 -4.31
N ALA A 67 -11.46 3.19 -3.52
CA ALA A 67 -10.45 3.29 -2.47
C ALA A 67 -10.74 2.24 -1.39
N MET A 68 -9.67 1.62 -0.90
CA MET A 68 -9.70 0.60 0.13
C MET A 68 -8.85 1.06 1.31
N LEU A 69 -9.26 0.73 2.52
CA LEU A 69 -8.58 1.06 3.77
C LEU A 69 -8.34 -0.21 4.58
N ARG A 70 -7.12 -0.32 5.10
CA ARG A 70 -6.73 -1.38 6.03
C ARG A 70 -7.46 -1.18 7.35
N GLU A 71 -8.09 -2.22 7.86
CA GLU A 71 -8.80 -2.15 9.15
C GLU A 71 -7.84 -1.94 10.32
N GLU A 72 -6.71 -2.64 10.27
CA GLU A 72 -5.66 -2.58 11.27
C GLU A 72 -4.89 -1.25 11.19
N PRO A 73 -4.70 -0.56 12.32
CA PRO A 73 -3.92 0.66 12.35
C PRO A 73 -2.45 0.39 12.06
N LEU A 74 -1.75 1.46 11.64
CA LEU A 74 -0.31 1.52 11.55
C LEU A 74 0.30 1.52 12.95
N ASP A 75 1.12 0.51 13.22
CA ASP A 75 1.95 0.49 14.43
C ASP A 75 3.10 1.51 14.36
N ARG A 76 3.51 1.90 13.15
CA ARG A 76 4.66 2.77 12.88
C ARG A 76 4.33 3.73 11.74
N GLY A 77 4.94 4.92 11.78
CA GLY A 77 4.82 5.91 10.70
C GLY A 77 5.45 5.48 9.38
N THR A 78 6.29 4.44 9.35
CA THR A 78 6.95 3.94 8.13
C THR A 78 6.45 2.56 7.78
N PHE A 79 6.10 2.34 6.52
CA PHE A 79 5.63 1.06 6.00
C PHE A 79 6.05 0.86 4.54
N ARG A 80 6.00 -0.37 4.05
CA ARG A 80 6.24 -0.69 2.64
C ARG A 80 5.06 -1.44 2.04
N VAL A 81 4.79 -1.22 0.77
CA VAL A 81 3.69 -1.85 0.00
C VAL A 81 4.22 -2.38 -1.31
N ARG A 82 3.62 -3.47 -1.80
CA ARG A 82 3.99 -4.08 -3.09
C ARG A 82 3.51 -3.23 -4.25
N ILE A 83 4.34 -3.09 -5.29
CA ILE A 83 3.99 -2.37 -6.52
C ILE A 83 3.63 -3.37 -7.61
N GLY A 84 2.41 -3.26 -8.12
CA GLY A 84 1.88 -4.14 -9.17
C GLY A 84 2.18 -3.62 -10.56
N HIS A 85 1.67 -4.30 -11.59
CA HIS A 85 1.80 -3.83 -12.96
C HIS A 85 1.10 -2.48 -13.17
N GLU A 86 -0.08 -2.33 -12.57
CA GLU A 86 -0.87 -1.12 -12.66
C GLU A 86 -0.44 -0.07 -11.61
N ALA A 87 -0.56 1.20 -11.99
CA ALA A 87 -0.34 2.29 -11.04
C ALA A 87 -1.36 2.25 -9.89
N CYS A 88 -0.94 2.69 -8.71
CA CYS A 88 -1.78 2.72 -7.52
C CYS A 88 -1.55 4.00 -6.73
N THR A 89 -2.58 4.54 -6.12
CA THR A 89 -2.48 5.69 -5.21
C THR A 89 -2.54 5.18 -3.78
N PHE A 90 -1.52 5.45 -2.98
CA PHE A 90 -1.49 5.09 -1.56
C PHE A 90 -1.78 6.31 -0.69
N PHE A 91 -2.48 6.12 0.42
CA PHE A 91 -2.83 7.20 1.32
C PHE A 91 -2.87 6.70 2.77
N VAL A 92 -2.86 7.63 3.72
CA VAL A 92 -3.03 7.33 5.14
C VAL A 92 -4.09 8.25 5.69
N VAL A 93 -4.98 7.72 6.51
CA VAL A 93 -5.99 8.52 7.22
C VAL A 93 -5.78 8.40 8.73
N GLY A 94 -5.93 9.52 9.44
CA GLY A 94 -6.00 9.53 10.90
C GLY A 94 -7.35 9.05 11.41
N ASP A 95 -7.49 8.96 12.73
CA ASP A 95 -8.74 8.57 13.39
C ASP A 95 -9.88 9.58 13.17
N ASP A 96 -9.53 10.84 12.89
CA ASP A 96 -10.48 11.89 12.52
C ASP A 96 -10.95 11.80 11.05
N GLY A 97 -10.49 10.78 10.32
CA GLY A 97 -10.81 10.55 8.92
C GLY A 97 -10.08 11.47 7.94
N LYS A 98 -9.19 12.34 8.42
CA LYS A 98 -8.41 13.22 7.55
C LYS A 98 -7.17 12.53 7.01
N GLU A 99 -6.81 12.90 5.80
CA GLU A 99 -5.59 12.43 5.17
C GLU A 99 -4.34 12.96 5.89
N ILE A 100 -3.42 12.05 6.19
CA ILE A 100 -2.10 12.34 6.73
C ILE A 100 -1.13 12.37 5.55
N PRO A 101 -0.34 13.44 5.36
CA PRO A 101 0.60 13.53 4.25
C PRO A 101 1.56 12.34 4.21
N LEU A 102 1.67 11.74 3.02
CA LEU A 102 2.47 10.54 2.80
C LEU A 102 3.69 10.85 1.93
N GLU A 103 4.89 10.64 2.46
CA GLU A 103 6.14 10.80 1.73
C GLU A 103 6.60 9.45 1.16
N LEU A 104 6.85 9.39 -0.15
CA LEU A 104 7.52 8.26 -0.79
C LEU A 104 9.02 8.39 -0.56
N LEU A 105 9.57 7.56 0.33
CA LEU A 105 11.01 7.58 0.63
C LEU A 105 11.83 6.94 -0.50
N LYS A 106 11.38 5.78 -1.00
CA LYS A 106 12.03 5.08 -2.11
C LYS A 106 11.15 3.99 -2.71
N VAL A 107 11.47 3.62 -3.94
CA VAL A 107 11.06 2.34 -4.54
C VAL A 107 12.26 1.41 -4.52
N THR A 108 12.09 0.19 -4.03
CA THR A 108 13.20 -0.75 -3.83
C THR A 108 12.79 -2.20 -4.12
N THR A 109 13.75 -3.13 -4.12
CA THR A 109 13.57 -4.57 -4.34
C THR A 109 14.05 -5.37 -3.12
N ARG A 110 13.83 -6.70 -3.15
CA ARG A 110 14.31 -7.62 -2.10
C ARG A 110 15.82 -7.62 -1.90
N ASP A 111 16.58 -7.16 -2.89
CA ASP A 111 18.05 -7.15 -2.87
C ASP A 111 18.62 -5.96 -2.06
N ASP A 112 17.77 -5.00 -1.67
CA ASP A 112 18.19 -3.86 -0.84
C ASP A 112 18.44 -4.30 0.61
N PRO A 113 19.61 -4.02 1.20
CA PRO A 113 19.93 -4.41 2.58
C PRO A 113 18.97 -3.86 3.65
N GLY A 114 18.22 -2.80 3.33
CA GLY A 114 17.20 -2.22 4.19
C GLY A 114 15.78 -2.73 3.93
N TYR A 115 15.59 -3.68 3.01
CA TYR A 115 14.28 -4.15 2.55
C TYR A 115 13.37 -4.53 3.72
N ASP A 116 13.84 -5.38 4.64
CA ASP A 116 13.02 -5.92 5.75
C ASP A 116 13.01 -5.07 7.03
N LYS A 117 13.62 -3.88 7.01
CA LYS A 117 13.63 -2.98 8.18
C LYS A 117 12.28 -2.30 8.42
N VAL A 118 11.38 -2.34 7.44
CA VAL A 118 10.09 -1.65 7.44
C VAL A 118 8.97 -2.69 7.25
N PRO A 119 7.86 -2.63 8.02
CA PRO A 119 6.77 -3.59 7.91
C PRO A 119 6.14 -3.59 6.51
N LEU A 120 5.93 -4.78 5.96
CA LEU A 120 5.19 -4.98 4.71
C LEU A 120 3.69 -5.03 5.01
N LEU A 121 2.92 -4.23 4.27
CA LEU A 121 1.46 -4.19 4.32
C LEU A 121 0.85 -4.77 3.05
#